data_AF-A0A3M1GF54-F1
#
_entry.id   AF-A0A3M1GF54-F1
#
_cell.length_a   1.000
_cell.length_b   1.000
_cell.length_c   1.000
_cell.angle_alpha   90.00
_cell.angle_beta   90.00
_cell.angle_gamma   90.00
#
_symmetry.space_group_name_H-M   'P 1'
#
loop_
_entity.id
_entity.type
_entity.pdbx_description
1 polymer ?
#
loop_
_entity_poly.entity_id
_entity_poly.type
_entity_poly.pdbx_seq_one_letter_code
_entity_poly.pdbx_strand_id
1 'polypeptide(L)' 'MIERNRRGLEVVYAESREAIEAVLDRVEVAVGDVPRDLVARAPRLKWYQQLGTGVDWLLRHPEAVERPFVLT' A
#
# COMPACT_ATOMS: atom_id res chain seq x y z
N MET A 1 -14.37 2.65 4.58
CA MET A 1 -15.43 2.85 3.56
C MET A 1 -14.98 2.27 2.23
N ILE A 2 -15.84 1.58 1.48
CA ILE A 2 -15.53 1.10 0.12
C ILE A 2 -16.45 1.80 -0.85
N GLU A 3 -15.91 2.38 -1.92
CA GLU A 3 -16.66 3.02 -2.98
C GLU A 3 -16.14 2.62 -4.37
N ARG A 4 -16.86 3.01 -5.43
CA ARG A 4 -16.37 2.94 -6.81
C ARG A 4 -16.24 4.33 -7.38
N ASN A 5 -15.09 4.62 -7.99
CA ASN A 5 -14.90 5.90 -8.70
C ASN A 5 -15.55 5.88 -10.10
N ARG A 6 -15.49 7.01 -10.82
CA ARG A 6 -16.06 7.17 -12.18
C ARG A 6 -15.54 6.14 -13.20
N ARG A 7 -14.35 5.57 -12.99
CA ARG A 7 -13.75 4.56 -13.85
C ARG A 7 -14.08 3.12 -13.43
N GLY A 8 -14.94 2.94 -12.42
CA GLY A 8 -15.34 1.65 -11.88
C GLY A 8 -14.31 1.00 -10.95
N LEU A 9 -13.21 1.70 -10.64
CA LEU A 9 -12.19 1.20 -9.72
C LEU A 9 -12.74 1.21 -8.30
N GLU A 10 -12.43 0.15 -7.56
CA GLU A 10 -12.74 0.09 -6.14
C GLU A 10 -11.75 0.97 -5.35
N VAL A 11 -12.27 1.87 -4.54
CA VAL A 11 -11.51 2.74 -3.65
C VAL A 11 -11.86 2.34 -2.23
N VAL A 12 -10.83 2.00 -1.45
CA VAL A 12 -10.97 1.59 -0.05
C VAL A 12 -10.34 2.65 0.83
N TYR A 13 -11.16 3.30 1.64
CA TYR A 13 -10.71 4.14 2.75
C TYR A 13 -10.58 3.28 3.99
N ALA A 14 -9.34 3.07 4.42
CA ALA A 14 -8.99 2.30 5.60
C ALA A 14 -8.32 3.21 6.63
N GLU A 15 -8.89 3.28 7.83
CA GLU A 15 -8.40 4.11 8.95
C GLU A 15 -7.74 3.27 10.04
N SER A 16 -7.68 1.94 9.86
CA SER A 16 -7.09 1.00 10.80
C SER A 16 -6.21 -0.02 10.09
N ARG A 17 -5.29 -0.60 10.84
CA ARG A 17 -4.40 -1.67 10.35
C ARG A 17 -5.21 -2.88 9.87
N GLU A 18 -6.23 -3.27 10.61
CA GLU A 18 -7.11 -4.41 10.33
C GLU A 18 -7.87 -4.19 9.01
N ALA A 19 -8.32 -2.96 8.76
CA ALA A 19 -8.99 -2.61 7.51
C ALA A 19 -8.04 -2.68 6.30
N ILE A 20 -6.76 -2.34 6.48
CA ILE A 20 -5.73 -2.49 5.44
C ILE A 20 -5.42 -3.97 5.20
N GLU A 21 -5.25 -4.76 6.27
CA GLU A 21 -4.97 -6.19 6.19
C GLU A 21 -6.09 -6.95 5.46
N ALA A 22 -7.35 -6.58 5.68
CA ALA A 22 -8.53 -7.19 5.03
C ALA A 22 -8.55 -7.06 3.50
N VAL A 23 -7.78 -6.13 2.92
CA VAL A 23 -7.71 -5.92 1.46
C VAL A 23 -6.32 -6.13 0.88
N LEU A 24 -5.37 -6.56 1.70
CA LEU A 24 -3.94 -6.61 1.38
C LEU A 24 -3.63 -7.47 0.16
N ASP A 25 -4.30 -8.61 0.02
CA ASP A 25 -4.05 -9.57 -1.05
C ASP A 25 -4.51 -9.10 -2.43
N ARG A 26 -5.30 -8.03 -2.50
CA ARG A 26 -5.90 -7.51 -3.75
C ARG A 26 -5.59 -6.05 -4.05
N VAL A 27 -4.91 -5.34 -3.14
CA VAL A 27 -4.54 -3.95 -3.34
C VAL A 27 -3.46 -3.83 -4.43
N GLU A 28 -3.71 -2.97 -5.42
CA GLU A 28 -2.75 -2.69 -6.49
C GLU A 28 -2.11 -1.31 -6.33
N VAL A 29 -2.80 -0.38 -5.65
CA VAL A 29 -2.34 0.98 -5.39
C VAL A 29 -2.59 1.31 -3.92
N ALA A 30 -1.55 1.76 -3.23
CA ALA A 30 -1.62 2.28 -1.88
C ALA A 30 -1.25 3.76 -1.89
N VAL A 31 -1.99 4.57 -1.13
CA VAL A 31 -1.72 6.00 -0.96
C VAL A 31 -1.88 6.33 0.51
N GLY A 32 -0.93 7.08 1.09
CA GLY A 32 -1.01 7.52 2.47
C GLY A 32 0.04 6.90 3.39
N ASP A 33 -0.29 6.85 4.67
CA ASP A 33 0.54 6.24 5.70
C ASP A 33 0.14 4.78 5.94
N VAL A 34 0.62 3.89 5.06
CA VAL A 34 0.38 2.45 5.17
C VAL A 34 1.50 1.82 6.00
N PRO A 35 1.22 0.98 7.00
CA PRO A 35 2.27 0.29 7.76
C PRO A 35 3.26 -0.42 6.84
N ARG A 36 4.55 -0.20 7.06
CA ARG A 36 5.61 -0.58 6.11
C ARG A 36 5.76 -2.09 5.97
N ASP A 37 5.48 -2.83 7.03
CA ASP A 37 5.38 -4.30 7.02
C ASP A 37 4.22 -4.80 6.15
N LEU A 38 3.14 -4.03 6.02
CA LEU A 38 2.03 -4.39 5.12
C LEU A 38 2.38 -4.09 3.67
N VAL A 39 3.01 -2.95 3.38
CA VAL A 39 3.54 -2.63 2.03
C VAL A 39 4.46 -3.75 1.54
N ALA A 40 5.39 -4.17 2.39
CA ALA A 40 6.31 -5.28 2.16
C ALA A 40 5.63 -6.63 1.89
N ARG A 41 4.39 -6.84 2.37
CA ARG A 41 3.64 -8.10 2.23
C ARG A 41 2.56 -8.09 1.15
N ALA A 42 2.08 -6.92 0.71
CA ALA A 42 1.04 -6.77 -0.33
C ALA A 42 1.41 -7.39 -1.70
N PRO A 43 0.93 -8.60 -2.04
CA PRO A 43 1.48 -9.40 -3.14
C PRO A 43 1.16 -8.83 -4.53
N ARG A 44 0.15 -7.95 -4.63
CA ARG A 44 -0.33 -7.37 -5.89
C ARG A 44 -0.02 -5.88 -6.01
N LEU A 45 0.71 -5.31 -5.05
CA LEU A 45 1.03 -3.89 -5.05
C LEU A 45 1.88 -3.54 -6.27
N LYS A 46 1.46 -2.51 -7.00
CA LYS A 46 2.15 -1.97 -8.17
C LYS A 46 2.69 -0.56 -7.92
N TRP A 47 2.00 0.20 -7.08
CA TRP A 47 2.38 1.57 -6.75
C TRP A 47 2.04 1.90 -5.30
N TYR A 48 3.01 2.44 -4.58
CA TYR A 48 2.82 3.06 -3.28
C TYR A 48 3.20 4.54 -3.34
N GLN A 49 2.20 5.41 -3.22
CA GLN A 49 2.39 6.84 -2.99
C GLN A 49 2.47 7.09 -1.48
N GLN A 50 3.69 7.23 -0.98
CA GLN A 50 3.93 7.58 0.39
C GLN A 50 3.57 9.04 0.64
N LEU A 51 3.02 9.33 1.83
CA LEU A 51 2.98 10.68 2.37
C LEU A 51 4.12 10.84 3.38
N GLY A 52 5.09 11.70 3.09
CA GLY A 52 6.28 11.93 3.91
C GLY A 52 7.57 11.90 3.08
N THR A 53 8.66 12.42 3.64
CA THR A 53 9.90 12.74 2.88
C THR A 53 11.04 11.71 3.00
N GLY A 54 10.84 10.59 3.71
CA GLY A 54 11.91 9.61 3.99
C GLY A 54 11.58 8.19 3.50
N VAL A 55 12.55 7.54 2.85
CA VAL A 55 12.48 6.14 2.41
C VAL A 55 13.41 5.21 3.21
N ASP A 56 13.97 5.69 4.32
CA ASP A 56 14.87 4.92 5.20
C ASP A 56 14.22 3.68 5.82
N TRP A 57 12.88 3.58 5.77
CA TRP A 57 12.18 2.39 6.20
C TRP A 57 12.55 1.15 5.37
N LEU A 58 13.00 1.33 4.12
CA LEU A 58 13.50 0.24 3.27
C LEU A 58 14.71 -0.45 3.88
N LEU A 59 15.51 0.24 4.71
CA LEU A 59 16.62 -0.38 5.46
C LEU A 59 16.14 -1.41 6.48
N ARG A 60 14.90 -1.29 6.96
CA ARG A 60 14.28 -2.22 7.93
C ARG A 60 13.40 -3.28 7.25
N HIS A 61 13.08 -3.09 5.98
CA HIS A 61 12.21 -3.96 5.18
C HIS A 61 12.86 -4.26 3.81
N PRO A 62 14.01 -4.96 3.79
CA PRO A 62 14.71 -5.28 2.54
C PRO A 62 13.85 -6.09 1.57
N GLU A 63 12.89 -6.87 2.08
CA GLU A 63 11.91 -7.61 1.27
C GLU A 63 11.03 -6.70 0.40
N ALA A 64 10.88 -5.42 0.74
CA ALA A 64 10.15 -4.45 -0.07
C ALA A 64 10.99 -3.97 -1.27
N VAL A 65 12.32 -3.95 -1.15
CA VAL A 65 13.23 -3.55 -2.25
C VAL A 65 13.19 -4.59 -3.38
N GLU A 66 13.04 -5.86 -3.04
CA GLU A 66 12.99 -6.98 -3.99
C GLU A 66 11.63 -7.10 -4.72
N ARG A 67 10.64 -6.27 -4.35
CA ARG A 67 9.28 -6.35 -4.92
C ARG A 67 9.08 -5.42 -6.10
N PRO A 68 8.32 -5.86 -7.13
CA PRO A 68 8.14 -5.08 -8.36
C PRO A 68 7.04 -4.02 -8.20
N PHE A 69 7.20 -3.06 -7.28
CA PHE A 69 6.31 -1.91 -7.15
C PHE A 69 7.09 -0.59 -7.25
N VAL A 70 6.40 0.46 -7.67
CA VAL A 70 6.95 1.83 -7.69
C VAL A 70 6.67 2.50 -6.35
N LEU A 71 7.70 3.06 -5.72
CA LEU A 71 7.58 3.92 -4.53
C LEU A 71 7.76 5.39 -4.95
N THR A 72 6.81 6.24 -4.59
CA THR A 72 6.84 7.70 -4.83
C THR A 72 6.49 8.48 -3.59
#